data_AF-A0A512AG85-F1
#
_entry.id   AF-A0A512AG85-F1
#
_cell.length_a   1.000
_cell.length_b   1.000
_cell.length_c   1.000
_cell.angle_alpha   90.00
_cell.angle_beta   90.00
_cell.angle_gamma   90.00
#
_symmetry.space_group_name_H-M   'P 1'
#
loop_
_entity.id
_entity.type
_entity.pdbx_description
1 polymer ?
#
loop_
_entity_poly.entity_id
_entity_poly.type
_entity_poly.pdbx_seq_one_letter_code
_entity_poly.pdbx_strand_id
1 'polypeptide(L)'
;MRWGRLAAALAIALGAVAAGLWVERDALADRAIRARLQARPDTSFIDDKEHIRVLLCGTGSPEVSGARAQACTLVSAGGRMFLFDAGDGAVRSLLGSKVPVGQLERVFVTHFHSDHINDLGPLVNQTWIWGRKVPLVIEGPVGMKRVLAGLAEAYALDEQYRSANMPHLAATRVAAFADGREIATPGPGASVRVYDERRRHHRRCAGRSRSGAPGAGVRPALQGQEGVHQW
;
A
#
# COMPACT_ATOMS: atom_id res chain seq x y z
N MET A 1 -1.45 58.82 26.03
CA MET A 1 -0.47 57.78 26.43
C MET A 1 -1.00 56.32 26.39
N ARG A 2 -2.29 56.02 26.63
CA ARG A 2 -2.79 54.62 26.67
C ARG A 2 -2.81 53.89 25.31
N TRP A 3 -3.08 54.61 24.23
CA TRP A 3 -3.14 54.04 22.86
C TRP A 3 -1.78 53.57 22.33
N GLY A 4 -0.69 54.28 22.64
CA GLY A 4 0.66 53.86 22.23
C GLY A 4 1.10 52.55 22.89
N ARG A 5 0.68 52.31 24.14
CA ARG A 5 0.95 51.04 24.85
C ARG A 5 0.13 49.88 24.27
N LEU A 6 -1.12 50.12 23.91
CA LEU A 6 -1.97 49.12 23.24
C LEU A 6 -1.45 48.76 21.85
N ALA A 7 -1.04 49.76 21.05
CA ALA A 7 -0.46 49.53 19.73
C ALA A 7 0.86 48.76 19.81
N ALA A 8 1.73 49.10 20.76
CA ALA A 8 2.97 48.37 21.00
C ALA A 8 2.73 46.93 21.45
N ALA A 9 1.78 46.70 22.37
CA ALA A 9 1.41 45.36 22.82
C ALA A 9 0.86 44.50 21.67
N LEU A 10 0.02 45.09 20.80
CA LEU A 10 -0.50 44.40 19.61
C LEU A 10 0.61 44.05 18.61
N ALA A 11 1.54 44.97 18.35
CA ALA A 11 2.67 44.71 17.45
C ALA A 11 3.57 43.59 17.96
N ILE A 12 3.86 43.56 19.27
CA ILE A 12 4.62 42.48 19.91
C ILE A 12 3.86 41.15 19.81
N ALA A 13 2.55 41.14 20.07
CA ALA A 13 1.73 39.94 19.96
C ALA A 13 1.71 39.39 18.52
N LEU A 14 1.52 40.27 17.52
CA LEU A 14 1.55 39.88 16.11
C LEU A 14 2.94 39.38 15.69
N GLY A 15 4.02 40.02 16.16
CA GLY A 15 5.39 39.59 15.92
C GLY A 15 5.67 38.21 16.53
N ALA A 16 5.19 37.96 17.76
CA ALA A 16 5.32 36.65 18.41
C ALA A 16 4.53 35.55 17.68
N VAL A 17 3.32 35.86 17.21
CA VAL A 17 2.52 34.94 16.38
C VAL A 17 3.21 34.66 15.05
N ALA A 18 3.70 35.68 14.36
CA ALA A 18 4.41 35.53 13.08
C ALA A 18 5.70 34.71 13.24
N ALA A 19 6.47 34.96 14.31
CA ALA A 19 7.65 34.17 14.66
C ALA A 19 7.28 32.71 14.97
N GLY A 20 6.21 32.48 15.74
CA GLY A 20 5.69 31.14 16.02
C GLY A 20 5.28 30.40 14.75
N LEU A 21 4.54 31.05 13.85
CA LEU A 21 4.16 30.47 12.55
C LEU A 21 5.38 30.18 11.66
N TRP A 22 6.41 31.03 11.71
CA TRP A 22 7.64 30.80 10.95
C TRP A 22 8.44 29.60 11.49
N VAL A 23 8.49 29.42 12.81
CA VAL A 23 9.10 28.26 13.46
C VAL A 23 8.32 26.98 13.13
N GLU A 24 6.99 27.04 13.13
CA GLU A 24 6.09 25.89 12.91
C GLU A 24 5.68 25.65 11.46
N ARG A 25 6.26 26.39 10.50
CA ARG A 25 5.83 26.37 9.09
C ARG A 25 5.85 24.98 8.47
N ASP A 26 6.85 24.16 8.80
CA ASP A 26 7.03 22.82 8.21
C ASP A 26 5.96 21.86 8.75
N ALA A 27 5.64 21.94 10.04
CA ALA A 27 4.58 21.16 10.66
C ALA A 27 3.18 21.56 10.13
N LEU A 28 2.97 22.86 9.87
CA LEU A 28 1.74 23.35 9.26
C LEU A 28 1.60 22.90 7.81
N ALA A 29 2.68 22.96 7.01
CA ALA A 29 2.71 22.46 5.65
C ALA A 29 2.44 20.95 5.60
N ASP A 30 3.09 20.17 6.47
CA ASP A 30 2.88 18.74 6.61
C ASP A 30 1.41 18.40 6.93
N ARG A 31 0.80 19.12 7.89
CA ARG A 31 -0.61 18.95 8.25
C ARG A 31 -1.54 19.27 7.07
N ALA A 32 -1.25 20.32 6.30
CA ALA A 32 -2.05 20.69 5.13
C ALA A 32 -1.95 19.65 4.00
N ILE A 33 -0.74 19.14 3.73
CA ILE A 33 -0.50 18.07 2.74
C ILE A 33 -1.26 16.81 3.16
N ARG A 34 -1.13 16.37 4.41
CA ARG A 34 -1.84 15.20 4.93
C ARG A 34 -3.35 15.36 4.80
N ALA A 35 -3.90 16.52 5.13
CA ALA A 35 -5.34 16.78 5.00
C ALA A 35 -5.82 16.69 3.54
N ARG A 36 -5.03 17.16 2.58
CA ARG A 36 -5.35 17.05 1.15
C ARG A 36 -5.26 15.61 0.64
N LEU A 37 -4.23 14.87 1.03
CA LEU A 37 -4.04 13.48 0.62
C LEU A 37 -5.10 12.54 1.20
N GLN A 38 -5.66 12.89 2.36
CA GLN A 38 -6.72 12.16 3.04
C GLN A 38 -8.12 12.74 2.79
N ALA A 39 -8.25 13.69 1.86
CA ALA A 39 -9.54 14.27 1.53
C ALA A 39 -10.49 13.17 1.01
N ARG A 40 -11.72 13.21 1.54
CA ARG A 40 -12.64 12.07 1.69
C ARG A 40 -12.78 11.20 0.41
N PRO A 41 -12.19 10.00 0.38
CA PRO A 41 -12.52 9.02 -0.64
C PRO A 41 -13.98 8.57 -0.51
N ASP A 42 -14.57 8.11 -1.60
CA ASP A 42 -15.91 7.53 -1.61
C ASP A 42 -15.87 6.12 -0.99
N THR A 43 -16.35 6.00 0.24
CA THR A 43 -16.37 4.74 0.98
C THR A 43 -17.51 3.82 0.60
N SER A 44 -18.46 4.28 -0.25
CA SER A 44 -19.62 3.47 -0.65
C SER A 44 -19.23 2.14 -1.31
N PHE A 45 -18.05 2.06 -1.91
CA PHE A 45 -17.50 0.84 -2.48
C PHE A 45 -17.18 -0.23 -1.43
N ILE A 46 -16.73 0.17 -0.22
CA ILE A 46 -16.41 -0.76 0.89
C ILE A 46 -17.59 -0.90 1.86
N ASP A 47 -18.38 0.15 2.07
CA ASP A 47 -19.42 0.17 3.11
C ASP A 47 -20.56 -0.82 2.84
N ASP A 48 -20.76 -1.22 1.59
CA ASP A 48 -21.66 -2.31 1.21
C ASP A 48 -21.05 -3.67 1.56
N LYS A 49 -21.52 -4.25 2.66
CA LYS A 49 -21.05 -5.54 3.17
C LYS A 49 -21.85 -6.73 2.63
N GLU A 50 -23.01 -6.48 2.04
CA GLU A 50 -23.95 -7.51 1.61
C GLU A 50 -23.68 -7.96 0.17
N HIS A 51 -23.11 -7.07 -0.66
CA HIS A 51 -22.81 -7.38 -2.05
C HIS A 51 -21.31 -7.46 -2.31
N ILE A 52 -20.96 -8.24 -3.33
CA ILE A 52 -19.64 -8.18 -3.95
C ILE A 52 -19.68 -7.08 -5.01
N ARG A 53 -18.76 -6.12 -4.93
CA ARG A 53 -18.60 -5.08 -5.94
C ARG A 53 -17.27 -5.26 -6.66
N VAL A 54 -17.30 -5.09 -7.97
CA VAL A 54 -16.11 -5.21 -8.82
C VAL A 54 -15.96 -3.91 -9.61
N LEU A 55 -14.78 -3.32 -9.55
CA LEU A 55 -14.36 -2.20 -10.36
C LEU A 55 -13.20 -2.65 -11.24
N LEU A 56 -13.40 -2.59 -12.55
CA LEU A 56 -12.35 -2.83 -13.53
C LEU A 56 -11.52 -1.55 -13.67
N CYS A 57 -10.48 -1.43 -12.85
CA CYS A 57 -9.56 -0.30 -12.89
C CYS A 57 -8.57 -0.37 -14.07
N GLY A 58 -8.48 -1.49 -14.76
CA GLY A 58 -7.72 -1.61 -15.98
C GLY A 58 -8.02 -2.90 -16.73
N THR A 59 -8.14 -2.76 -18.05
CA THR A 59 -8.54 -3.81 -18.99
C THR A 59 -7.64 -3.83 -20.22
N GLY A 60 -6.50 -3.14 -20.16
CA GLY A 60 -5.45 -3.18 -21.16
C GLY A 60 -4.65 -4.48 -21.11
N SER A 61 -3.73 -4.60 -22.05
CA SER A 61 -2.82 -5.72 -22.25
C SER A 61 -1.37 -5.20 -22.25
N PRO A 62 -0.33 -5.96 -22.63
CA PRO A 62 1.04 -5.49 -22.45
C PRO A 62 1.40 -4.25 -23.30
N GLU A 63 0.62 -3.93 -24.33
CA GLU A 63 0.75 -2.68 -25.07
C GLU A 63 0.31 -1.48 -24.22
N VAL A 64 1.23 -0.55 -23.99
CA VAL A 64 0.98 0.66 -23.19
C VAL A 64 -0.02 1.57 -23.92
N SER A 65 -1.04 2.02 -23.19
CA SER A 65 -2.08 2.92 -23.72
C SER A 65 -2.28 4.13 -22.83
N GLY A 66 -2.38 5.32 -23.44
CA GLY A 66 -2.79 6.53 -22.71
C GLY A 66 -4.25 6.48 -22.25
N ALA A 67 -5.09 5.62 -22.86
CA ALA A 67 -6.53 5.58 -22.62
C ALA A 67 -6.97 4.51 -21.62
N ARG A 68 -6.16 3.44 -21.44
CA ARG A 68 -6.50 2.30 -20.58
C ARG A 68 -5.30 1.90 -19.74
N ALA A 69 -5.52 1.71 -18.44
CA ALA A 69 -4.56 1.01 -17.60
C ALA A 69 -4.52 -0.48 -17.98
N GLN A 70 -3.37 -1.11 -17.72
CA GLN A 70 -3.16 -2.55 -17.86
C GLN A 70 -3.91 -3.33 -16.75
N ALA A 71 -3.65 -4.63 -16.58
CA ALA A 71 -4.45 -5.50 -15.72
C ALA A 71 -4.60 -4.94 -14.29
N CYS A 72 -5.85 -4.66 -13.91
CA CYS A 72 -6.22 -4.12 -12.61
C CYS A 72 -7.70 -4.39 -12.35
N THR A 73 -8.01 -5.19 -11.34
CA THR A 73 -9.39 -5.42 -10.88
C THR A 73 -9.48 -5.22 -9.38
N LEU A 74 -10.33 -4.28 -8.96
CA LEU A 74 -10.60 -4.00 -7.56
C LEU A 74 -11.90 -4.69 -7.14
N VAL A 75 -11.87 -5.42 -6.04
CA VAL A 75 -13.01 -6.16 -5.50
C VAL A 75 -13.28 -5.72 -4.08
N SER A 76 -14.54 -5.38 -3.79
CA SER A 76 -15.04 -5.25 -2.43
C SER A 76 -15.94 -6.43 -2.08
N ALA A 77 -15.70 -7.04 -0.92
CA ALA A 77 -16.52 -8.12 -0.39
C ALA A 77 -16.47 -8.11 1.15
N GLY A 78 -17.62 -8.14 1.81
CA GLY A 78 -17.71 -8.22 3.27
C GLY A 78 -17.06 -7.04 4.00
N GLY A 79 -17.08 -5.84 3.42
CA GLY A 79 -16.44 -4.66 4.00
C GLY A 79 -14.92 -4.63 3.87
N ARG A 80 -14.37 -5.40 2.95
CA ARG A 80 -12.92 -5.48 2.67
C ARG A 80 -12.65 -5.23 1.21
N MET A 81 -11.47 -4.70 0.93
CA MET A 81 -11.04 -4.36 -0.41
C MET A 81 -9.79 -5.16 -0.81
N PHE A 82 -9.86 -5.78 -1.97
CA PHE A 82 -8.82 -6.61 -2.57
C PHE A 82 -8.50 -6.09 -3.96
N LEU A 83 -7.22 -6.06 -4.33
CA LEU A 83 -6.79 -5.74 -5.69
C LEU A 83 -6.24 -6.99 -6.36
N PHE A 84 -6.58 -7.20 -7.61
CA PHE A 84 -6.04 -8.25 -8.46
C PHE A 84 -5.25 -7.59 -9.59
N ASP A 85 -3.94 -7.82 -9.58
CA ASP A 85 -2.93 -7.20 -10.42
C ASP A 85 -2.80 -5.67 -10.29
N ALA A 86 -1.64 -5.16 -10.66
CA ALA A 86 -1.32 -3.75 -10.72
C ALA A 86 -0.38 -3.49 -11.91
N GLY A 87 -0.95 -3.53 -13.11
CA GLY A 87 -0.26 -3.14 -14.34
C GLY A 87 -0.09 -1.62 -14.50
N ASP A 88 0.66 -1.19 -15.52
CA ASP A 88 0.90 0.25 -15.78
C ASP A 88 -0.42 1.05 -15.82
N GLY A 89 -0.42 2.15 -15.07
CA GLY A 89 -1.57 3.06 -14.99
C GLY A 89 -2.66 2.65 -13.98
N ALA A 90 -2.54 1.49 -13.32
CA ALA A 90 -3.46 1.04 -12.28
C ALA A 90 -3.64 2.07 -11.16
N VAL A 91 -2.54 2.64 -10.65
CA VAL A 91 -2.58 3.61 -9.54
C VAL A 91 -3.30 4.89 -9.96
N ARG A 92 -3.07 5.37 -11.19
CA ARG A 92 -3.74 6.54 -11.74
C ARG A 92 -5.24 6.29 -11.92
N SER A 93 -5.61 5.12 -12.43
CA SER A 93 -7.01 4.72 -12.61
C SER A 93 -7.74 4.60 -11.27
N LEU A 94 -7.13 3.96 -10.28
CA LEU A 94 -7.67 3.85 -8.91
C LEU A 94 -7.85 5.22 -8.25
N LEU A 95 -6.88 6.12 -8.40
CA LEU A 95 -7.00 7.50 -7.92
C LEU A 95 -8.17 8.24 -8.58
N GLY A 96 -8.33 8.11 -9.90
CA GLY A 96 -9.46 8.69 -10.65
C GLY A 96 -10.82 8.14 -10.22
N SER A 97 -10.85 6.89 -9.74
CA SER A 97 -12.06 6.23 -9.25
C SER A 97 -12.51 6.70 -7.87
N LYS A 98 -11.69 7.51 -7.16
CA LYS A 98 -11.98 8.06 -5.82
C LYS A 98 -12.25 7.02 -4.72
N VAL A 99 -11.97 5.75 -4.97
CA VAL A 99 -12.09 4.67 -3.98
C VAL A 99 -10.98 4.81 -2.92
N PRO A 100 -11.20 4.34 -1.68
CA PRO A 100 -10.24 4.45 -0.60
C PRO A 100 -9.12 3.40 -0.72
N VAL A 101 -8.25 3.52 -1.73
CA VAL A 101 -7.16 2.57 -2.03
C VAL A 101 -6.22 2.33 -0.84
N GLY A 102 -6.06 3.31 0.05
CA GLY A 102 -5.30 3.16 1.31
C GLY A 102 -5.87 2.11 2.28
N GLN A 103 -7.12 1.67 2.07
CA GLN A 103 -7.79 0.61 2.84
C GLN A 103 -7.67 -0.77 2.19
N LEU A 104 -6.86 -0.92 1.14
CA LEU A 104 -6.53 -2.23 0.57
C LEU A 104 -6.03 -3.17 1.66
N GLU A 105 -6.70 -4.32 1.79
CA GLU A 105 -6.27 -5.35 2.70
C GLU A 105 -5.17 -6.20 2.11
N ARG A 106 -5.26 -6.45 0.80
CA ARG A 106 -4.38 -7.37 0.09
C ARG A 106 -4.38 -7.08 -1.41
N VAL A 107 -3.23 -7.32 -2.03
CA VAL A 107 -3.08 -7.39 -3.48
C VAL A 107 -2.76 -8.85 -3.84
N PHE A 108 -3.42 -9.35 -4.88
CA PHE A 108 -3.13 -10.64 -5.49
C PHE A 108 -2.52 -10.39 -6.85
N VAL A 109 -1.37 -11.00 -7.12
CA VAL A 109 -0.72 -10.98 -8.43
C VAL A 109 -0.96 -12.34 -9.08
N THR A 110 -1.45 -12.32 -10.31
CA THR A 110 -1.75 -13.54 -11.06
C THR A 110 -0.48 -14.18 -11.61
N HIS A 111 0.40 -13.39 -12.23
CA HIS A 111 1.69 -13.82 -12.77
C HIS A 111 2.64 -12.62 -12.97
N PHE A 112 3.85 -12.87 -13.47
CA PHE A 112 4.94 -11.87 -13.53
C PHE A 112 5.17 -11.23 -14.89
N HIS A 113 4.16 -11.19 -15.76
CA HIS A 113 4.24 -10.28 -16.90
C HIS A 113 4.15 -8.84 -16.41
N SER A 114 4.87 -7.95 -17.09
CA SER A 114 5.00 -6.54 -16.71
C SER A 114 3.64 -5.85 -16.55
N ASP A 115 2.68 -6.21 -17.39
CA ASP A 115 1.33 -5.66 -17.41
C ASP A 115 0.43 -6.09 -16.26
N HIS A 116 0.95 -6.89 -15.35
CA HIS A 116 0.31 -7.26 -14.09
C HIS A 116 1.04 -6.71 -12.86
N ILE A 117 2.28 -6.21 -13.01
CA ILE A 117 3.15 -5.87 -11.86
C ILE A 117 3.83 -4.49 -11.93
N ASN A 118 3.82 -3.79 -13.07
CA ASN A 118 4.56 -2.55 -13.26
C ASN A 118 4.21 -1.46 -12.24
N ASP A 119 2.96 -1.42 -11.77
CA ASP A 119 2.48 -0.45 -10.79
C ASP A 119 2.57 -0.94 -9.34
N LEU A 120 3.15 -2.13 -9.05
CA LEU A 120 3.26 -2.60 -7.65
C LEU A 120 4.11 -1.64 -6.78
N GLY A 121 5.25 -1.17 -7.28
CA GLY A 121 6.09 -0.19 -6.59
C GLY A 121 5.34 1.12 -6.33
N PRO A 122 4.79 1.77 -7.38
CA PRO A 122 3.92 2.93 -7.23
C PRO A 122 2.74 2.71 -6.28
N LEU A 123 2.07 1.57 -6.32
CA LEU A 123 0.93 1.25 -5.47
C LEU A 123 1.33 1.18 -3.99
N VAL A 124 2.44 0.50 -3.68
CA VAL A 124 2.99 0.46 -2.33
C VAL A 124 3.31 1.88 -1.86
N ASN A 125 4.07 2.65 -2.64
CA ASN A 125 4.46 4.00 -2.24
C ASN A 125 3.25 4.94 -2.04
N GLN A 126 2.33 4.97 -3.00
CA GLN A 126 1.19 5.88 -2.98
C GLN A 126 0.20 5.54 -1.87
N THR A 127 -0.05 4.26 -1.59
CA THR A 127 -0.91 3.89 -0.46
C THR A 127 -0.30 4.26 0.89
N TRP A 128 1.04 4.22 1.03
CA TRP A 128 1.74 4.75 2.22
C TRP A 128 1.55 6.27 2.33
N ILE A 129 1.75 7.01 1.24
CA ILE A 129 1.52 8.47 1.17
C ILE A 129 0.06 8.83 1.50
N TRP A 130 -0.90 8.01 1.08
CA TRP A 130 -2.33 8.17 1.40
C TRP A 130 -2.71 7.73 2.82
N GLY A 131 -1.73 7.32 3.64
CA GLY A 131 -1.91 7.11 5.08
C GLY A 131 -2.01 5.65 5.52
N ARG A 132 -1.70 4.67 4.66
CA ARG A 132 -1.47 3.29 5.08
C ARG A 132 -0.34 3.26 6.12
N LYS A 133 -0.56 2.52 7.21
CA LYS A 133 0.34 2.49 8.39
C LYS A 133 1.12 1.18 8.55
N VAL A 134 0.75 0.15 7.79
CA VAL A 134 1.34 -1.19 7.86
C VAL A 134 1.79 -1.63 6.46
N PRO A 135 2.78 -2.54 6.33
CA PRO A 135 3.16 -3.10 5.04
C PRO A 135 1.95 -3.66 4.28
N LEU A 136 1.89 -3.41 2.98
CA LEU A 136 0.81 -3.86 2.10
C LEU A 136 1.05 -5.32 1.86
N VAL A 137 0.05 -6.15 2.12
CA VAL A 137 0.22 -7.57 1.90
C VAL A 137 0.01 -7.87 0.43
N ILE A 138 1.02 -8.44 -0.21
CA ILE A 138 1.00 -8.78 -1.63
C ILE A 138 1.26 -10.28 -1.73
N GLU A 139 0.31 -11.00 -2.32
CA GLU A 139 0.41 -12.43 -2.55
C GLU A 139 0.47 -12.72 -4.04
N GLY A 140 1.35 -13.61 -4.47
CA GLY A 140 1.46 -14.04 -5.87
C GLY A 140 2.15 -15.39 -5.98
N PRO A 141 2.49 -15.84 -7.20
CA PRO A 141 3.21 -17.09 -7.40
C PRO A 141 4.55 -17.14 -6.66
N VAL A 142 5.14 -18.34 -6.58
CA VAL A 142 6.54 -18.52 -6.11
C VAL A 142 7.45 -17.59 -6.91
N GLY A 143 8.24 -16.77 -6.22
CA GLY A 143 9.02 -15.67 -6.82
C GLY A 143 8.51 -14.28 -6.46
N MET A 144 7.30 -14.15 -5.88
CA MET A 144 6.76 -12.84 -5.47
C MET A 144 7.66 -12.11 -4.46
N LYS A 145 8.29 -12.83 -3.52
CA LYS A 145 9.24 -12.20 -2.59
C LYS A 145 10.47 -11.62 -3.31
N ARG A 146 10.92 -12.25 -4.40
CA ARG A 146 12.02 -11.74 -5.22
C ARG A 146 11.63 -10.43 -5.91
N VAL A 147 10.43 -10.38 -6.48
CA VAL A 147 9.88 -9.15 -7.08
C VAL A 147 9.84 -8.03 -6.06
N LEU A 148 9.28 -8.29 -4.87
CA LEU A 148 9.14 -7.28 -3.82
C LEU A 148 10.47 -6.85 -3.20
N ALA A 149 11.46 -7.75 -3.11
CA ALA A 149 12.80 -7.38 -2.69
C ALA A 149 13.46 -6.41 -3.69
N GLY A 150 13.30 -6.66 -4.99
CA GLY A 150 13.79 -5.74 -6.03
C GLY A 150 13.10 -4.37 -5.99
N LEU A 151 11.78 -4.35 -5.77
CA LEU A 151 11.04 -3.10 -5.61
C LEU A 151 11.44 -2.37 -4.33
N ALA A 152 11.67 -3.09 -3.21
CA ALA A 152 12.13 -2.48 -1.97
C ALA A 152 13.49 -1.81 -2.14
N GLU A 153 14.42 -2.45 -2.87
CA GLU A 153 15.72 -1.84 -3.21
C GLU A 153 15.53 -0.60 -4.07
N ALA A 154 14.73 -0.68 -5.14
CA ALA A 154 14.48 0.45 -6.04
C ALA A 154 13.86 1.67 -5.33
N TYR A 155 13.03 1.44 -4.31
CA TYR A 155 12.34 2.48 -3.53
C TYR A 155 13.05 2.87 -2.23
N ALA A 156 14.19 2.25 -1.89
CA ALA A 156 14.89 2.51 -0.62
C ALA A 156 15.30 3.98 -0.47
N LEU A 157 15.81 4.59 -1.56
CA LEU A 157 16.16 6.02 -1.56
C LEU A 157 14.91 6.91 -1.51
N ASP A 158 13.82 6.56 -2.20
CA ASP A 158 12.56 7.33 -2.12
C ASP A 158 12.03 7.35 -0.68
N GLU A 159 12.01 6.20 0.01
CA GLU A 159 11.63 6.13 1.42
C GLU A 159 12.48 7.07 2.28
N GLN A 160 13.81 7.04 2.12
CA GLN A 160 14.72 7.89 2.89
C GLN A 160 14.47 9.37 2.66
N TYR A 161 14.42 9.81 1.40
CA TYR A 161 14.17 11.21 1.05
C TYR A 161 12.79 11.67 1.53
N ARG A 162 11.78 10.81 1.41
CA ARG A 162 10.41 11.15 1.80
C ARG A 162 10.26 11.22 3.31
N SER A 163 10.74 10.22 4.04
CA SER A 163 10.72 10.20 5.51
C SER A 163 11.51 11.37 6.12
N ALA A 164 12.63 11.77 5.51
CA ALA A 164 13.41 12.93 5.97
C ALA A 164 12.65 14.26 5.80
N ASN A 165 11.84 14.40 4.75
CA ASN A 165 11.16 15.65 4.39
C ASN A 165 9.66 15.69 4.76
N MET A 166 9.10 14.57 5.23
CA MET A 166 7.69 14.44 5.59
C MET A 166 7.55 13.70 6.93
N PRO A 167 7.56 14.43 8.08
CA PRO A 167 7.47 13.83 9.41
C PRO A 167 6.28 12.88 9.59
N HIS A 168 5.15 13.16 8.94
CA HIS A 168 3.99 12.27 8.98
C HIS A 168 4.21 10.87 8.41
N LEU A 169 5.14 10.73 7.46
CA LEU A 169 5.47 9.47 6.80
C LEU A 169 6.63 8.76 7.50
N ALA A 170 7.56 9.50 8.11
CA ALA A 170 8.62 8.94 8.95
C ALA A 170 8.06 8.01 10.05
N ALA A 171 6.93 8.42 10.65
CA ALA A 171 6.24 7.65 11.68
C ALA A 171 5.67 6.31 11.18
N THR A 172 5.51 6.12 9.87
CA THR A 172 4.94 4.93 9.24
C THR A 172 5.86 4.35 8.16
N ARG A 173 7.17 4.60 8.22
CA ARG A 173 8.15 4.16 7.23
C ARG A 173 8.10 2.67 6.86
N VAL A 174 7.68 1.82 7.80
CA VAL A 174 7.48 0.39 7.54
C VAL A 174 6.44 0.12 6.44
N ALA A 175 5.49 1.03 6.24
CA ALA A 175 4.49 0.96 5.19
C ALA A 175 5.03 1.36 3.81
N ALA A 176 6.23 1.93 3.70
CA ALA A 176 6.88 2.18 2.42
C ALA A 176 7.20 0.87 1.64
N PHE A 177 7.11 -0.27 2.32
CA PHE A 177 7.37 -1.60 1.77
C PHE A 177 6.14 -2.52 1.88
N ALA A 178 6.25 -3.70 1.28
CA ALA A 178 5.21 -4.72 1.23
C ALA A 178 5.60 -5.98 2.01
N ASP A 179 4.60 -6.69 2.54
CA ASP A 179 4.72 -8.05 3.09
C ASP A 179 4.40 -9.06 1.97
N GLY A 180 5.43 -9.73 1.48
CA GLY A 180 5.35 -10.66 0.36
C GLY A 180 4.99 -12.09 0.77
N ARG A 181 3.97 -12.65 0.12
CA ARG A 181 3.56 -14.05 0.30
C ARG A 181 3.53 -14.78 -1.02
N GLU A 182 3.87 -16.05 -0.96
CA GLU A 182 3.97 -16.91 -2.14
C GLU A 182 2.90 -17.98 -2.05
N ILE A 183 2.18 -18.14 -3.16
CA ILE A 183 1.15 -19.13 -3.38
C ILE A 183 1.72 -20.11 -4.39
N ALA A 184 1.72 -21.39 -4.06
CA ALA A 184 2.02 -22.42 -5.03
C ALA A 184 0.88 -22.48 -6.05
N THR A 185 1.21 -22.37 -7.34
CA THR A 185 0.21 -22.50 -8.41
C THR A 185 -0.37 -23.90 -8.35
N PRO A 186 -1.70 -24.05 -8.17
CA PRO A 186 -2.32 -25.37 -8.21
C PRO A 186 -2.12 -26.01 -9.58
N GLY A 187 -2.02 -27.34 -9.61
CA GLY A 187 -2.10 -28.08 -10.86
C GLY A 187 -3.46 -27.87 -11.56
N PRO A 188 -3.58 -28.30 -12.83
CA PRO A 188 -4.81 -28.14 -13.60
C PRO A 188 -6.05 -28.68 -12.85
N GLY A 189 -7.12 -27.88 -12.82
CA GLY A 189 -8.38 -28.23 -12.14
C GLY A 189 -8.36 -28.16 -10.61
N ALA A 190 -7.22 -27.87 -9.98
CA ALA A 190 -7.13 -27.62 -8.55
C ALA A 190 -7.27 -26.12 -8.22
N SER A 191 -7.74 -25.83 -7.01
CA SER A 191 -7.80 -24.46 -6.49
C SER A 191 -7.11 -24.38 -5.12
N VAL A 192 -6.47 -23.25 -4.85
CA VAL A 192 -5.87 -22.96 -3.54
C VAL A 192 -6.66 -21.84 -2.89
N ARG A 193 -7.04 -22.04 -1.63
CA ARG A 193 -7.66 -20.98 -0.83
C ARG A 193 -6.58 -19.99 -0.38
N VAL A 194 -6.61 -18.79 -0.97
CA VAL A 194 -5.66 -17.71 -0.68
C VAL A 194 -6.13 -16.77 0.44
N TYR A 195 -7.43 -16.75 0.73
CA TYR A 195 -8.00 -15.91 1.78
C TYR A 195 -9.10 -16.61 2.59
N ASP A 196 -9.05 -16.44 3.90
CA ASP A 196 -10.06 -16.90 4.86
C ASP A 196 -9.99 -16.08 6.15
N GLU A 197 -11.09 -15.42 6.51
CA GLU A 197 -11.18 -14.66 7.76
C GLU A 197 -11.08 -15.56 9.01
N ARG A 198 -11.63 -16.79 8.97
CA ARG A 198 -11.72 -17.67 10.15
C ARG A 198 -10.34 -18.06 10.67
N ARG A 199 -9.34 -18.13 9.80
CA ARG A 199 -7.94 -18.42 10.17
C ARG A 199 -7.25 -17.27 10.92
N ARG A 200 -7.74 -16.03 10.82
CA ARG A 200 -7.17 -14.89 11.57
C ARG A 200 -7.48 -14.97 13.07
N HIS A 201 -8.61 -15.54 13.47
CA HIS A 201 -8.95 -15.73 14.89
C HIS A 201 -8.09 -16.82 15.55
N HIS A 202 -7.81 -17.93 14.88
CA HIS A 202 -6.99 -19.00 15.45
C HIS A 202 -5.52 -18.60 15.68
N ARG A 203 -4.94 -17.72 14.84
CA ARG A 203 -3.57 -17.24 15.06
C ARG A 203 -3.43 -16.32 16.28
N ARG A 204 -4.49 -15.63 16.72
CA ARG A 204 -4.47 -14.84 17.98
C ARG A 204 -4.45 -15.71 19.23
N CYS A 205 -5.02 -16.92 19.17
CA CYS A 205 -5.03 -17.84 20.32
C CYS A 205 -3.76 -18.71 20.43
N ALA A 206 -2.97 -18.84 19.35
CA ALA A 206 -1.74 -19.66 19.35
C ALA A 206 -0.52 -18.99 20.02
N GLY A 207 -0.65 -17.76 20.54
CA GLY A 207 0.43 -17.00 21.18
C GLY A 207 0.79 -17.41 22.62
N ARG A 208 0.21 -18.50 23.15
CA ARG A 208 0.66 -19.12 24.41
C ARG A 208 0.95 -20.59 24.18
N SER A 209 2.17 -20.90 23.76
CA SER A 209 2.70 -22.26 23.81
C SER A 209 4.21 -22.23 24.05
N ARG A 210 4.62 -23.10 24.97
CA ARG A 210 5.89 -23.20 25.68
C ARG A 210 7.12 -23.39 24.78
N SER A 211 8.24 -22.90 25.30
CA SER A 211 9.61 -23.08 24.82
C SER A 211 10.03 -24.55 24.73
N GLY A 212 10.63 -24.91 23.60
CA GLY A 212 11.40 -26.14 23.40
C GLY A 212 12.07 -26.13 22.03
N ALA A 213 13.38 -25.87 21.99
CA ALA A 213 14.27 -26.17 20.87
C ALA A 213 15.04 -27.48 21.20
N PRO A 214 15.93 -28.06 20.35
CA PRO A 214 16.37 -27.64 19.00
C PRO A 214 16.51 -28.80 17.95
N GLY A 215 16.94 -28.50 16.72
CA GLY A 215 17.70 -29.46 15.90
C GLY A 215 17.62 -29.35 14.37
N ALA A 216 18.78 -29.09 13.73
CA ALA A 216 19.22 -29.38 12.35
C ALA A 216 18.37 -28.87 11.16
N GLY A 217 18.88 -28.18 10.12
CA GLY A 217 20.20 -28.24 9.50
C GLY A 217 20.09 -28.91 8.12
N VAL A 218 19.47 -28.28 7.12
CA VAL A 218 19.51 -28.73 5.70
C VAL A 218 19.48 -27.53 4.76
N ARG A 219 20.46 -27.44 3.86
CA ARG A 219 20.59 -26.45 2.77
C ARG A 219 19.69 -26.85 1.59
N PRO A 220 19.03 -25.94 0.84
CA PRO A 220 18.42 -26.32 -0.42
C PRO A 220 19.40 -26.11 -1.59
N ALA A 221 19.57 -27.17 -2.38
CA ALA A 221 20.19 -27.15 -3.70
C ALA A 221 19.24 -26.46 -4.69
N LEU A 222 19.82 -25.67 -5.60
CA LEU A 222 19.16 -25.10 -6.76
C LEU A 222 18.99 -26.19 -7.82
N GLN A 223 17.75 -26.48 -8.22
CA GLN A 223 17.51 -27.37 -9.35
C GLN A 223 16.21 -27.01 -10.11
N GLY A 224 16.39 -26.68 -11.39
CA GLY A 224 15.44 -26.92 -12.49
C GLY A 224 14.17 -26.08 -12.53
N GLN A 225 14.16 -25.01 -13.35
CA GLN A 225 12.92 -24.50 -13.94
C GLN A 225 12.63 -25.30 -15.22
N GLU A 226 11.58 -26.12 -15.19
CA GLU A 226 10.90 -26.61 -16.39
C GLU A 226 9.41 -26.27 -16.29
N GLY A 227 8.84 -25.73 -17.37
CA GLY A 227 7.40 -25.64 -17.61
C GLY A 227 6.70 -24.36 -17.16
N VAL A 228 6.97 -23.23 -17.82
CA VAL A 228 6.05 -22.07 -17.80
C VAL A 228 4.93 -22.36 -18.80
N HIS A 229 3.81 -22.87 -18.33
CA HIS A 229 2.59 -22.93 -19.12
C HIS A 229 1.84 -21.60 -18.99
N GLN A 230 1.69 -20.93 -20.13
CA GLN A 230 0.84 -19.75 -20.32
C GLN A 230 -0.64 -20.14 -20.21
N TRP A 231 -1.44 -19.27 -19.59
CA TRP A 231 -2.90 -19.33 -19.62
C TRP A 231 -3.43 -18.72 -20.92
#